data_AF-A0A1E5V1Q7-F1
#
_entry.id   AF-A0A1E5V1Q7-F1
#
_cell.length_a   1.000
_cell.length_b   1.000
_cell.length_c   1.000
_cell.angle_alpha   90.00
_cell.angle_beta   90.00
_cell.angle_gamma   90.00
#
_symmetry.space_group_name_H-M   'P 1'
#
loop_
_entity.id
_entity.type
_entity.pdbx_description
1 polymer ?
#
loop_
_entity_poly.entity_id
_entity_poly.type
_entity_poly.pdbx_seq_one_letter_code
_entity_poly.pdbx_strand_id
1 'polypeptide(L)'
;AWIVGENGEDLQGPKEFLPLSKLEDIGVLYWQLDPKKSESKEELAKIRKERGYSYMDLIEICPDKLENYEEKVKNFFTEHMHADEEIRYCLEGSGYFDVRDKDDKWIRIWIKEGDMIILPAGIYHRFTLDSAKYVKLMRLFIGEPVWTALNRPQEGHPARQQYVKNVDGKQEVIDAWYMDDSQEDQRLPHHREPKEFIPLEKLSELGIISWRLNPDNWEKDENLKKIREARGYSYMDICDVCPEKLPNYETKIKNFFEEHLHTDEEIRYCLEGSGYFDVRDENDQWIRVAVKKGGMIVLPAGMYHRFTLDTDNYIKVLLMTPALLPCFCSLNSLIMGYTYVGIRQHVQPASSIFAKENGGFGF
;
A
#
# COMPACT_ATOMS: atom_id res chain seq x y z
N ALA A 1 -4.16 -8.27 11.29
CA ALA A 1 -3.51 -7.64 12.46
C ALA A 1 -4.36 -6.46 12.94
N TRP A 2 -4.18 -5.96 14.17
CA TRP A 2 -4.87 -4.76 14.69
C TRP A 2 -4.04 -4.07 15.78
N ILE A 3 -4.36 -2.83 16.13
CA ILE A 3 -3.64 -2.09 17.19
C ILE A 3 -4.09 -2.55 18.58
N VAL A 4 -3.14 -2.70 19.51
CA VAL A 4 -3.38 -3.07 20.91
C VAL A 4 -2.72 -2.07 21.87
N GLY A 5 -3.17 -2.07 23.13
CA GLY A 5 -2.55 -1.30 24.21
C GLY A 5 -1.18 -1.84 24.62
N GLU A 6 -0.50 -1.11 25.51
CA GLU A 6 0.86 -1.43 25.93
C GLU A 6 1.01 -2.82 26.55
N ASN A 7 0.01 -3.31 27.28
CA ASN A 7 0.02 -4.64 27.89
C ASN A 7 -0.56 -5.72 26.96
N GLY A 8 -0.87 -5.36 25.71
CA GLY A 8 -1.45 -6.27 24.72
C GLY A 8 -2.95 -6.47 24.90
N GLU A 9 -3.63 -5.58 25.61
CA GLU A 9 -5.08 -5.50 25.67
C GLU A 9 -5.68 -4.93 24.38
N ASP A 10 -6.86 -5.41 24.00
CA ASP A 10 -7.60 -4.79 22.89
C ASP A 10 -8.05 -3.37 23.30
N LEU A 11 -7.94 -2.40 22.39
CA LEU A 11 -8.43 -1.05 22.61
C LEU A 11 -9.96 -1.01 22.73
N GLN A 12 -10.50 0.01 23.40
CA GLN A 12 -11.96 0.18 23.54
C GLN A 12 -12.60 0.45 22.16
N GLY A 13 -13.60 -0.36 21.80
CA GLY A 13 -14.33 -0.23 20.55
C GLY A 13 -14.26 -1.47 19.66
N PRO A 14 -14.79 -1.40 18.43
CA PRO A 14 -14.63 -2.47 17.45
C PRO A 14 -13.16 -2.59 17.01
N LYS A 15 -12.73 -3.82 16.71
CA LYS A 15 -11.38 -4.06 16.17
C LYS A 15 -11.29 -3.55 14.74
N GLU A 16 -10.41 -2.58 14.52
CA GLU A 16 -10.03 -2.15 13.18
C GLU A 16 -8.85 -3.00 12.69
N PHE A 17 -9.09 -3.76 11.63
CA PHE A 17 -8.07 -4.63 11.06
C PHE A 17 -7.17 -3.86 10.09
N LEU A 18 -5.87 -4.04 10.27
CA LEU A 18 -4.85 -3.48 9.39
C LEU A 18 -4.64 -4.38 8.16
N PRO A 19 -4.50 -3.81 6.95
CA PRO A 19 -4.12 -4.56 5.77
C PRO A 19 -2.66 -5.04 5.88
N LEU A 20 -2.32 -6.10 5.15
CA LEU A 20 -0.97 -6.68 5.14
C LEU A 20 0.11 -5.67 4.72
N SER A 21 -0.23 -4.70 3.86
CA SER A 21 0.69 -3.63 3.43
C SER A 21 1.26 -2.82 4.60
N LYS A 22 0.49 -2.60 5.67
CA LYS A 22 0.99 -1.92 6.88
C LYS A 22 2.06 -2.72 7.62
N LEU A 23 2.00 -4.05 7.55
CA LEU A 23 3.05 -4.93 8.08
C LEU A 23 4.29 -4.90 7.19
N GLU A 24 4.09 -4.90 5.87
CA GLU A 24 5.18 -4.80 4.89
C GLU A 24 5.94 -3.47 4.99
N ASP A 25 5.25 -2.38 5.34
CA ASP A 25 5.86 -1.05 5.56
C ASP A 25 6.95 -1.12 6.65
N ILE A 26 6.68 -1.85 7.74
CA ILE A 26 7.62 -2.12 8.83
C ILE A 26 8.50 -3.36 8.60
N GLY A 27 8.47 -3.93 7.39
CA GLY A 27 9.34 -5.01 6.96
C GLY A 27 8.91 -6.41 7.41
N VAL A 28 7.74 -6.57 8.01
CA VAL A 28 7.16 -7.87 8.34
C VAL A 28 6.59 -8.49 7.07
N LEU A 29 7.01 -9.71 6.74
CA LEU A 29 6.56 -10.44 5.55
C LEU A 29 5.66 -11.62 5.93
N TYR A 30 4.73 -11.96 5.04
CA TYR A 30 3.68 -12.94 5.28
C TYR A 30 3.43 -13.87 4.09
N TRP A 31 3.20 -15.15 4.38
CA TRP A 31 2.71 -16.15 3.42
C TRP A 31 1.65 -17.04 4.06
N GLN A 32 0.66 -17.44 3.26
CA GLN A 32 -0.29 -18.50 3.62
C GLN A 32 0.11 -19.80 2.92
N LEU A 33 0.45 -20.82 3.70
CA LEU A 33 0.91 -22.13 3.24
C LEU A 33 0.13 -23.23 3.97
N ASP A 34 -0.74 -23.98 3.30
CA ASP A 34 -1.46 -25.09 3.90
C ASP A 34 -0.51 -26.25 4.23
N PRO A 35 -0.26 -26.59 5.51
CA PRO A 35 0.73 -27.62 5.88
C PRO A 35 0.41 -29.02 5.33
N LYS A 36 -0.86 -29.25 4.95
CA LYS A 36 -1.36 -30.55 4.47
C LYS A 36 -1.20 -30.72 2.95
N LYS A 37 -0.93 -29.65 2.21
CA LYS A 37 -0.81 -29.68 0.74
C LYS A 37 0.62 -29.83 0.26
N SER A 38 0.83 -30.57 -0.82
CA SER A 38 2.14 -30.71 -1.47
C SER A 38 2.64 -29.40 -2.08
N GLU A 39 1.74 -28.61 -2.66
CA GLU A 39 2.04 -27.29 -3.25
C GLU A 39 2.70 -26.35 -2.24
N SER A 40 2.22 -26.36 -0.99
CA SER A 40 2.80 -25.55 0.09
C SER A 40 4.20 -26.01 0.49
N LYS A 41 4.55 -27.28 0.29
CA LYS A 41 5.94 -27.77 0.47
C LYS A 41 6.86 -27.25 -0.64
N GLU A 42 6.37 -27.21 -1.88
CA GLU A 42 7.13 -26.64 -2.99
C GLU A 42 7.34 -25.14 -2.80
N GLU A 43 6.30 -24.41 -2.39
CA GLU A 43 6.38 -22.98 -2.11
C GLU A 43 7.32 -22.69 -0.94
N LEU A 44 7.22 -23.44 0.16
CA LEU A 44 8.18 -23.35 1.27
C LEU A 44 9.61 -23.61 0.79
N ALA A 45 9.82 -24.59 -0.10
CA ALA A 45 11.14 -24.87 -0.66
C ALA A 45 11.69 -23.70 -1.50
N LYS A 46 10.84 -23.02 -2.28
CA LYS A 46 11.22 -21.81 -3.01
C LYS A 46 11.60 -20.69 -2.06
N ILE A 47 10.76 -20.38 -1.08
CA ILE A 47 11.01 -19.34 -0.06
C ILE A 47 12.35 -19.60 0.64
N ARG A 48 12.58 -20.84 1.07
CA ARG A 48 13.83 -21.23 1.72
C ARG A 48 15.05 -21.06 0.81
N LYS A 49 14.93 -21.43 -0.47
CA LYS A 49 16.02 -21.30 -1.44
C LYS A 49 16.33 -19.84 -1.74
N GLU A 50 15.31 -19.03 -1.99
CA GLU A 50 15.43 -17.60 -2.33
C GLU A 50 16.02 -16.79 -1.18
N ARG A 51 15.62 -17.11 0.06
CA ARG A 51 16.06 -16.39 1.27
C ARG A 51 17.23 -17.05 2.01
N GLY A 52 17.74 -18.18 1.53
CA GLY A 52 18.91 -18.86 2.10
C GLY A 52 18.66 -19.56 3.44
N TYR A 53 17.42 -19.98 3.74
CA TYR A 53 17.05 -20.65 4.99
C TYR A 53 17.52 -22.10 5.05
N SER A 54 18.77 -22.27 5.46
CA SER A 54 19.47 -23.56 5.54
C SER A 54 19.12 -24.38 6.79
N TYR A 55 18.66 -23.75 7.87
CA TYR A 55 18.29 -24.42 9.12
C TYR A 55 16.78 -24.47 9.33
N MET A 56 16.31 -25.54 9.98
CA MET A 56 14.92 -25.73 10.39
C MET A 56 14.82 -26.65 11.60
N ASP A 57 13.96 -26.30 12.54
CA ASP A 57 13.48 -27.21 13.59
C ASP A 57 11.99 -26.97 13.91
N LEU A 58 11.45 -27.76 14.85
CA LEU A 58 10.09 -27.63 15.34
C LEU A 58 10.10 -27.28 16.83
N ILE A 59 9.17 -26.42 17.24
CA ILE A 59 8.89 -26.13 18.65
C ILE A 59 7.39 -26.25 18.91
N GLU A 60 7.03 -26.92 20.00
CA GLU A 60 5.67 -26.95 20.53
C GLU A 60 5.64 -26.17 21.84
N ILE A 61 4.79 -25.14 21.89
CA ILE A 61 4.62 -24.26 23.03
C ILE A 61 3.27 -24.56 23.64
N CYS A 62 3.28 -25.30 24.74
CA CYS A 62 2.14 -25.46 25.64
C CYS A 62 2.62 -25.85 27.05
N PRO A 63 1.78 -25.63 28.09
CA PRO A 63 2.18 -25.86 29.48
C PRO A 63 2.80 -27.23 29.74
N ASP A 64 2.28 -28.28 29.10
CA ASP A 64 2.67 -29.66 29.37
C ASP A 64 3.86 -30.17 28.53
N LYS A 65 4.22 -29.48 27.44
CA LYS A 65 5.23 -29.98 26.47
C LYS A 65 6.51 -29.15 26.42
N LEU A 66 6.48 -27.91 26.88
CA LEU A 66 7.63 -27.03 26.84
C LEU A 66 8.36 -27.02 28.19
N GLU A 67 9.62 -27.44 28.21
CA GLU A 67 10.47 -27.33 29.38
C GLU A 67 10.67 -25.86 29.79
N ASN A 68 10.61 -25.57 31.09
CA ASN A 68 10.65 -24.22 31.65
C ASN A 68 9.61 -23.28 31.03
N TYR A 69 8.40 -23.80 30.76
CA TYR A 69 7.30 -23.10 30.09
C TYR A 69 7.06 -21.68 30.63
N GLU A 70 6.88 -21.52 31.94
CA GLU A 70 6.56 -20.22 32.54
C GLU A 70 7.66 -19.17 32.31
N GLU A 71 8.93 -19.58 32.45
CA GLU A 71 10.07 -18.69 32.19
C GLU A 71 10.18 -18.36 30.69
N LYS A 72 10.01 -19.36 29.81
CA LYS A 72 10.09 -19.16 28.37
C LYS A 72 8.98 -18.25 27.85
N VAL A 73 7.73 -18.46 28.28
CA VAL A 73 6.60 -17.60 27.87
C VAL A 73 6.80 -16.17 28.37
N LYS A 74 7.31 -15.98 29.60
CA LYS A 74 7.66 -14.66 30.10
C LYS A 74 8.76 -13.98 29.25
N ASN A 75 9.79 -14.73 28.86
CA ASN A 75 10.87 -14.22 28.01
C ASN A 75 10.36 -13.89 26.60
N PHE A 76 9.53 -14.74 26.01
CA PHE A 76 8.91 -14.49 24.71
C PHE A 76 8.02 -13.24 24.71
N PHE A 77 7.32 -12.97 25.81
CA PHE A 77 6.43 -11.81 25.91
C PHE A 77 7.15 -10.51 26.34
N THR A 78 8.38 -10.60 26.86
CA THR A 78 9.19 -9.43 27.15
C THR A 78 9.56 -8.77 25.83
N GLU A 79 9.36 -7.45 25.67
CA GLU A 79 9.70 -6.73 24.43
C GLU A 79 11.20 -6.84 24.12
N HIS A 80 11.51 -7.40 22.95
CA HIS A 80 12.88 -7.67 22.51
C HIS A 80 13.05 -7.54 21.00
N MET A 81 14.30 -7.61 20.55
CA MET A 81 14.68 -7.75 19.15
C MET A 81 15.72 -8.85 18.97
N HIS A 82 15.94 -9.26 17.73
CA HIS A 82 16.99 -10.17 17.32
C HIS A 82 17.94 -9.49 16.32
N ALA A 83 19.19 -9.95 16.27
CA ALA A 83 20.19 -9.49 15.30
C ALA A 83 19.95 -10.07 13.89
N ASP A 84 19.17 -11.16 13.82
CA ASP A 84 18.77 -11.88 12.62
C ASP A 84 17.24 -11.88 12.48
N GLU A 85 16.74 -12.38 11.35
CA GLU A 85 15.30 -12.54 11.13
C GLU A 85 14.69 -13.59 12.09
N GLU A 86 13.49 -13.29 12.61
CA GLU A 86 12.67 -14.28 13.33
C GLU A 86 11.61 -14.85 12.37
N ILE A 87 11.86 -16.07 11.89
CA ILE A 87 10.98 -16.76 10.94
C ILE A 87 10.18 -17.84 11.65
N ARG A 88 8.85 -17.80 11.50
CA ARG A 88 7.91 -18.75 12.13
C ARG A 88 6.85 -19.18 11.13
N TYR A 89 6.70 -20.50 10.97
CA TYR A 89 5.62 -21.10 10.20
C TYR A 89 4.73 -21.94 11.12
N CYS A 90 3.47 -21.54 11.25
CA CYS A 90 2.51 -22.18 12.14
C CYS A 90 1.93 -23.44 11.53
N LEU A 91 2.19 -24.57 12.16
CA LEU A 91 1.76 -25.89 11.71
C LEU A 91 0.49 -26.35 12.42
N GLU A 92 0.30 -25.97 13.68
CA GLU A 92 -0.88 -26.32 14.49
C GLU A 92 -1.10 -25.25 15.56
N GLY A 93 -2.36 -25.04 15.97
CA GLY A 93 -2.70 -24.07 17.02
C GLY A 93 -2.61 -22.61 16.56
N SER A 94 -2.36 -21.71 17.52
CA SER A 94 -2.35 -20.26 17.26
C SER A 94 -1.67 -19.45 18.35
N GLY A 95 -1.30 -18.21 18.01
CA GLY A 95 -0.66 -17.28 18.93
C GLY A 95 -0.57 -15.86 18.38
N TYR A 96 -0.10 -14.94 19.19
CA TYR A 96 0.05 -13.52 18.85
C TYR A 96 1.52 -13.14 18.78
N PHE A 97 1.90 -12.51 17.68
CA PHE A 97 3.09 -11.69 17.59
C PHE A 97 2.68 -10.23 17.68
N ASP A 98 3.16 -9.51 18.68
CA ASP A 98 3.02 -8.06 18.73
C ASP A 98 4.31 -7.42 18.21
N VAL A 99 4.20 -6.42 17.33
CA VAL A 99 5.33 -5.68 16.74
C VAL A 99 5.12 -4.18 16.90
N ARG A 100 6.20 -3.40 17.04
CA ARG A 100 6.11 -1.92 17.06
C ARG A 100 5.96 -1.36 15.64
N ASP A 101 5.01 -0.45 15.45
CA ASP A 101 4.88 0.33 14.22
C ASP A 101 5.87 1.52 14.19
N LYS A 102 5.76 2.40 13.17
CA LYS A 102 6.61 3.59 13.02
C LYS A 102 6.40 4.63 14.14
N ASP A 103 5.20 4.66 14.73
CA ASP A 103 4.85 5.56 15.83
C ASP A 103 5.13 4.92 17.20
N ASP A 104 5.81 3.78 17.21
CA ASP A 104 6.10 2.98 18.40
C ASP A 104 4.83 2.44 19.10
N LYS A 105 3.73 2.22 18.37
CA LYS A 105 2.50 1.58 18.85
C LYS A 105 2.52 0.08 18.58
N TRP A 106 1.81 -0.70 19.39
CA TRP A 106 1.73 -2.15 19.19
C TRP A 106 0.72 -2.54 18.12
N ILE A 107 1.18 -3.29 17.12
CA ILE A 107 0.35 -4.06 16.19
C ILE A 107 0.36 -5.52 16.61
N ARG A 108 -0.81 -6.08 16.91
CA ARG A 108 -1.02 -7.51 17.15
C ARG A 108 -1.30 -8.27 15.86
N ILE A 109 -0.49 -9.28 15.59
CA ILE A 109 -0.60 -10.23 14.48
C ILE A 109 -1.04 -11.57 15.05
N TRP A 110 -2.25 -12.01 14.73
CA TRP A 110 -2.74 -13.33 15.10
C TRP A 110 -2.37 -14.35 14.03
N ILE A 111 -1.49 -15.30 14.39
CA ILE A 111 -1.08 -16.38 13.51
C ILE A 111 -1.82 -17.68 13.87
N LYS A 112 -2.17 -18.47 12.86
CA LYS A 112 -2.88 -19.74 12.93
C LYS A 112 -2.25 -20.77 12.00
N GLU A 113 -2.71 -22.01 12.09
CA GLU A 113 -2.29 -23.09 11.18
C GLU A 113 -2.28 -22.60 9.72
N GLY A 114 -1.11 -22.70 9.10
CA GLY A 114 -0.84 -22.30 7.73
C GLY A 114 -0.23 -20.92 7.57
N ASP A 115 -0.08 -20.13 8.62
CA ASP A 115 0.49 -18.79 8.55
C ASP A 115 2.01 -18.84 8.72
N MET A 116 2.75 -18.30 7.76
CA MET A 116 4.19 -18.08 7.84
C MET A 116 4.49 -16.59 7.93
N ILE A 117 5.23 -16.18 8.97
CA ILE A 117 5.66 -14.81 9.19
C ILE A 117 7.18 -14.71 9.25
N ILE A 118 7.69 -13.55 8.86
CA ILE A 118 9.10 -13.18 8.96
C ILE A 118 9.16 -11.81 9.62
N LEU A 119 9.73 -11.75 10.81
CA LEU A 119 10.04 -10.49 11.49
C LEU A 119 11.48 -10.09 11.12
N PRO A 120 11.72 -8.88 10.60
CA PRO A 120 13.04 -8.46 10.18
C PRO A 120 13.98 -8.27 11.37
N ALA A 121 15.27 -8.50 11.17
CA ALA A 121 16.30 -8.19 12.17
C ALA A 121 16.14 -6.74 12.67
N GLY A 122 16.25 -6.52 13.99
CA GLY A 122 16.16 -5.19 14.60
C GLY A 122 14.74 -4.65 14.90
N ILE A 123 13.68 -5.37 14.53
CA ILE A 123 12.31 -5.00 14.94
C ILE A 123 12.06 -5.35 16.41
N TYR A 124 11.43 -4.43 17.14
CA TYR A 124 10.92 -4.76 18.47
C TYR A 124 9.61 -5.54 18.35
N HIS A 125 9.58 -6.67 19.05
CA HIS A 125 8.45 -7.56 19.03
C HIS A 125 8.36 -8.35 20.35
N ARG A 126 7.24 -9.06 20.50
CA ARG A 126 7.00 -10.04 21.55
C ARG A 126 6.02 -11.10 21.08
N PHE A 127 6.05 -12.27 21.70
CA PHE A 127 5.15 -13.37 21.41
C PHE A 127 4.36 -13.80 22.65
N THR A 128 3.09 -14.15 22.46
CA THR A 128 2.28 -14.80 23.48
C THR A 128 1.30 -15.80 22.87
N LEU A 129 0.91 -16.80 23.65
CA LEU A 129 -0.16 -17.71 23.28
C LEU A 129 -1.51 -17.00 23.37
N ASP A 130 -2.47 -17.43 22.56
CA ASP A 130 -3.86 -17.04 22.75
C ASP A 130 -4.56 -17.93 23.80
N SER A 131 -5.87 -17.80 23.92
CA SER A 131 -6.67 -18.55 24.90
C SER A 131 -6.60 -20.07 24.75
N ALA A 132 -6.24 -20.59 23.57
CA ALA A 132 -6.07 -22.02 23.35
C ALA A 132 -4.79 -22.58 23.98
N LYS A 133 -3.82 -21.71 24.35
CA LYS A 133 -2.57 -22.06 25.02
C LYS A 133 -1.74 -23.16 24.31
N TYR A 134 -1.85 -23.24 22.99
CA TYR A 134 -1.13 -24.22 22.19
C TYR A 134 -0.73 -23.63 20.83
N VAL A 135 0.55 -23.74 20.48
CA VAL A 135 1.02 -23.54 19.12
C VAL A 135 2.17 -24.50 18.80
N LYS A 136 2.23 -24.95 17.55
CA LYS A 136 3.35 -25.67 16.97
C LYS A 136 3.93 -24.86 15.83
N LEU A 137 5.18 -24.47 15.98
CA LEU A 137 5.87 -23.61 15.03
C LEU A 137 7.05 -24.37 14.43
N MET A 138 7.18 -24.29 13.11
CA MET A 138 8.45 -24.53 12.43
C MET A 138 9.27 -23.24 12.50
N ARG A 139 10.50 -23.33 13.01
CA ARG A 139 11.43 -22.21 13.02
C ARG A 139 12.42 -22.41 11.88
N LEU A 140 12.69 -21.34 11.14
CA LEU A 140 13.67 -21.33 10.06
C LEU A 140 14.77 -20.32 10.39
N PHE A 141 15.98 -20.56 9.87
CA PHE A 141 17.13 -19.68 10.10
C PHE A 141 18.13 -19.74 8.93
N ILE A 142 18.93 -18.68 8.80
CA ILE A 142 20.10 -18.65 7.92
C ILE A 142 21.31 -19.15 8.72
N GLY A 143 21.86 -20.31 8.35
CA GLY A 143 22.98 -20.91 9.08
C GLY A 143 22.59 -21.45 10.45
N GLU A 144 23.54 -21.53 11.38
CA GLU A 144 23.27 -21.98 12.75
C GLU A 144 22.48 -20.93 13.53
N PRO A 145 21.41 -21.33 14.25
CA PRO A 145 20.52 -20.35 14.85
C PRO A 145 21.11 -19.70 16.10
N VAL A 146 20.98 -18.37 16.17
CA VAL A 146 21.27 -17.57 17.38
C VAL A 146 19.95 -17.04 17.93
N TRP A 147 19.47 -17.64 19.02
CA TRP A 147 18.18 -17.31 19.64
C TRP A 147 18.24 -16.17 20.67
N THR A 148 19.35 -15.44 20.73
CA THR A 148 19.57 -14.41 21.75
C THR A 148 18.54 -13.29 21.59
N ALA A 149 17.62 -13.18 22.55
CA ALA A 149 16.71 -12.06 22.67
C ALA A 149 17.42 -10.87 23.31
N LEU A 150 17.42 -9.72 22.62
CA LEU A 150 17.98 -8.48 23.12
C LEU A 150 16.81 -7.59 23.58
N ASN A 151 16.54 -7.59 24.88
CA ASN A 151 15.45 -6.82 25.46
C ASN A 151 15.65 -5.32 25.20
N ARG A 152 14.56 -4.61 24.90
CA ARG A 152 14.57 -3.15 24.72
C ARG A 152 15.09 -2.46 26.00
N PRO A 153 15.93 -1.40 25.90
CA PRO A 153 16.39 -0.67 24.71
C PRO A 153 17.66 -1.23 24.04
N GLN A 154 17.74 -1.12 22.71
CA GLN A 154 18.83 -1.61 21.84
C GLN A 154 19.14 -0.65 20.67
N GLU A 155 18.88 0.66 20.80
CA GLU A 155 19.06 1.63 19.69
C GLU A 155 20.51 1.73 19.16
N GLY A 156 21.50 1.35 19.99
CA GLY A 156 22.90 1.30 19.58
C GLY A 156 23.30 0.04 18.79
N HIS A 157 22.43 -0.98 18.72
CA HIS A 157 22.76 -2.23 18.06
C HIS A 157 22.75 -2.07 16.53
N PRO A 158 23.75 -2.58 15.77
CA PRO A 158 23.82 -2.41 14.32
C PRO A 158 22.56 -2.88 13.58
N ALA A 159 21.99 -4.03 13.97
CA ALA A 159 20.74 -4.52 13.37
C ALA A 159 19.56 -3.56 13.60
N ARG A 160 19.48 -2.91 14.78
CA ARG A 160 18.43 -1.92 15.08
C ARG A 160 18.61 -0.67 14.23
N GLN A 161 19.84 -0.14 14.15
CA GLN A 161 20.14 1.03 13.33
C GLN A 161 19.86 0.75 11.84
N GLN A 162 20.19 -0.44 11.36
CA GLN A 162 19.89 -0.85 9.98
C GLN A 162 18.39 -1.01 9.75
N TYR A 163 17.65 -1.59 10.71
CA TYR A 163 16.19 -1.68 10.66
C TYR A 163 15.55 -0.30 10.56
N VAL A 164 15.90 0.60 11.48
CA VAL A 164 15.40 1.98 11.51
C VAL A 164 15.72 2.67 10.18
N LYS A 165 16.96 2.55 9.68
CA LYS A 165 17.33 3.08 8.37
C LYS A 165 16.52 2.46 7.22
N ASN A 166 16.15 1.19 7.28
CA ASN A 166 15.35 0.54 6.24
C ASN A 166 13.87 0.92 6.30
N VAL A 167 13.32 1.15 7.50
CA VAL A 167 11.92 1.52 7.69
C VAL A 167 11.70 3.03 7.51
N ASP A 168 12.61 3.86 8.01
CA ASP A 168 12.57 5.32 7.86
C ASP A 168 13.15 5.78 6.51
N GLY A 169 14.13 5.03 5.98
CA GLY A 169 14.71 5.28 4.66
C GLY A 169 13.89 4.74 3.50
N LYS A 170 12.78 4.02 3.76
CA LYS A 170 11.70 3.84 2.79
C LYS A 170 11.01 5.19 2.62
N GLN A 171 11.58 6.05 1.78
CA GLN A 171 10.98 7.33 1.38
C GLN A 171 9.50 7.11 1.08
N GLU A 172 8.61 7.92 1.65
CA GLU A 172 7.19 7.85 1.33
C GLU A 172 7.03 8.08 -0.18
N VAL A 173 6.56 7.03 -0.85
CA VAL A 173 6.41 7.03 -2.30
C VAL A 173 5.10 7.69 -2.72
N ILE A 174 4.17 7.82 -1.77
CA ILE A 174 2.92 8.55 -1.92
C ILE A 174 2.70 9.38 -0.65
N ASP A 175 2.65 10.69 -0.80
CA ASP A 175 2.25 11.65 0.24
C ASP A 175 1.05 12.44 -0.28
N ALA A 176 0.13 12.87 0.59
CA ALA A 176 -0.95 13.75 0.19
C ALA A 176 -1.22 14.87 1.19
N TRP A 177 -1.66 16.03 0.70
CA TRP A 177 -2.00 17.19 1.52
C TRP A 177 -3.00 18.10 0.82
N TYR A 178 -3.69 18.93 1.61
CA TYR A 178 -4.50 20.00 1.04
C TYR A 178 -3.66 21.14 0.50
N MET A 179 -4.05 21.66 -0.66
CA MET A 179 -3.36 22.75 -1.32
C MET A 179 -3.75 24.13 -0.77
N ASP A 180 -2.80 25.07 -0.81
CA ASP A 180 -3.08 26.50 -0.71
C ASP A 180 -3.78 27.04 -1.98
N ASP A 181 -4.22 28.30 -1.94
CA ASP A 181 -4.88 28.98 -3.06
C ASP A 181 -3.90 29.81 -3.92
N SER A 182 -2.58 29.61 -3.75
CA SER A 182 -1.54 30.36 -4.44
C SER A 182 -1.58 30.12 -5.95
N GLN A 183 -1.21 31.16 -6.71
CA GLN A 183 -1.03 31.09 -8.17
C GLN A 183 0.45 31.03 -8.56
N GLU A 184 1.32 30.66 -7.61
CA GLU A 184 2.73 30.40 -7.88
C GLU A 184 2.93 29.19 -8.83
N ASP A 185 4.18 28.87 -9.12
CA ASP A 185 4.52 27.74 -10.01
C ASP A 185 3.88 26.45 -9.49
N GLN A 186 2.97 25.89 -10.29
CA GLN A 186 2.22 24.66 -10.01
C GLN A 186 3.09 23.47 -9.59
N ARG A 187 4.39 23.47 -9.93
CA ARG A 187 5.36 22.43 -9.58
C ARG A 187 5.87 22.52 -8.14
N LEU A 188 5.57 23.61 -7.42
CA LEU A 188 5.90 23.76 -6.00
C LEU A 188 4.95 22.91 -5.14
N PRO A 189 5.28 22.57 -3.89
CA PRO A 189 4.39 21.74 -3.06
C PRO A 189 3.00 22.34 -2.77
N HIS A 190 2.85 23.67 -2.74
CA HIS A 190 1.57 24.35 -2.43
C HIS A 190 0.94 23.91 -1.10
N HIS A 191 1.72 23.80 -0.03
CA HIS A 191 1.17 23.46 1.29
C HIS A 191 0.38 24.64 1.88
N ARG A 192 -0.76 24.33 2.50
CA ARG A 192 -1.41 25.25 3.44
C ARG A 192 -0.50 25.57 4.63
N GLU A 193 -0.77 26.68 5.29
CA GLU A 193 -0.18 27.04 6.57
C GLU A 193 -1.26 27.11 7.66
N PRO A 194 -1.27 26.19 8.65
CA PRO A 194 -0.31 25.10 8.85
C PRO A 194 -0.48 23.97 7.82
N LYS A 195 0.58 23.17 7.64
CA LYS A 195 0.55 21.99 6.76
C LYS A 195 -0.55 21.03 7.18
N GLU A 196 -1.34 20.59 6.21
CA GLU A 196 -2.50 19.73 6.42
C GLU A 196 -2.35 18.46 5.56
N PHE A 197 -1.65 17.46 6.10
CA PHE A 197 -1.44 16.17 5.43
C PHE A 197 -2.69 15.29 5.49
N ILE A 198 -2.84 14.45 4.47
CA ILE A 198 -3.97 13.55 4.29
C ILE A 198 -3.45 12.11 4.40
N PRO A 199 -3.96 11.32 5.38
CA PRO A 199 -3.66 9.90 5.47
C PRO A 199 -4.15 9.14 4.24
N LEU A 200 -3.44 8.08 3.84
CA LEU A 200 -3.81 7.25 2.67
C LEU A 200 -5.20 6.61 2.82
N GLU A 201 -5.65 6.40 4.05
CA GLU A 201 -6.99 5.90 4.37
C GLU A 201 -8.08 6.85 3.83
N LYS A 202 -7.87 8.17 3.99
CA LYS A 202 -8.80 9.19 3.47
C LYS A 202 -8.75 9.28 1.94
N LEU A 203 -7.60 9.02 1.31
CA LEU A 203 -7.54 8.87 -0.15
C LEU A 203 -8.35 7.65 -0.62
N SER A 204 -8.31 6.56 0.15
CA SER A 204 -9.07 5.34 -0.14
C SER A 204 -10.58 5.57 -0.03
N GLU A 205 -11.04 6.42 0.89
CA GLU A 205 -12.44 6.86 0.98
C GLU A 205 -12.90 7.62 -0.28
N LEU A 206 -12.00 8.37 -0.93
CA LEU A 206 -12.24 9.01 -2.23
C LEU A 206 -12.16 8.02 -3.42
N GLY A 207 -11.92 6.73 -3.16
CA GLY A 207 -11.76 5.69 -4.17
C GLY A 207 -10.38 5.64 -4.83
N ILE A 208 -9.40 6.42 -4.34
CA ILE A 208 -8.02 6.39 -4.82
C ILE A 208 -7.34 5.19 -4.20
N ILE A 209 -6.74 4.34 -5.05
CA ILE A 209 -6.02 3.17 -4.58
C ILE A 209 -4.53 3.37 -4.82
N SER A 210 -3.73 3.03 -3.82
CA SER A 210 -2.29 3.23 -3.85
C SER A 210 -1.52 2.00 -3.39
N TRP A 211 -0.40 1.72 -4.04
CA TRP A 211 0.55 0.69 -3.62
C TRP A 211 1.98 1.22 -3.62
N ARG A 212 2.80 0.64 -2.73
CA ARG A 212 4.26 0.69 -2.81
C ARG A 212 4.75 -0.62 -3.42
N LEU A 213 5.48 -0.54 -4.52
CA LEU A 213 6.01 -1.69 -5.26
C LEU A 213 7.51 -1.51 -5.49
N ASN A 214 8.21 -2.57 -5.93
CA ASN A 214 9.63 -2.49 -6.25
C ASN A 214 9.87 -2.09 -7.71
N PRO A 215 10.23 -0.82 -8.00
CA PRO A 215 10.34 -0.32 -9.37
C PRO A 215 11.55 -0.88 -10.12
N ASP A 216 12.57 -1.37 -9.42
CA ASP A 216 13.82 -1.83 -10.05
C ASP A 216 13.68 -3.22 -10.70
N ASN A 217 12.63 -3.98 -10.35
CA ASN A 217 12.35 -5.30 -10.92
C ASN A 217 10.87 -5.46 -11.31
N TRP A 218 10.23 -4.37 -11.73
CA TRP A 218 8.79 -4.34 -12.00
C TRP A 218 8.33 -5.39 -13.04
N GLU A 219 9.17 -5.71 -14.03
CA GLU A 219 8.86 -6.71 -15.07
C GLU A 219 8.61 -8.12 -14.51
N LYS A 220 9.22 -8.44 -13.35
CA LYS A 220 9.13 -9.74 -12.68
C LYS A 220 8.52 -9.63 -11.28
N ASP A 221 7.92 -8.49 -10.96
CA ASP A 221 7.31 -8.28 -9.65
C ASP A 221 5.98 -9.05 -9.58
N GLU A 222 5.97 -10.12 -8.78
CA GLU A 222 4.77 -10.94 -8.57
C GLU A 222 3.63 -10.16 -7.88
N ASN A 223 3.92 -9.11 -7.11
CA ASN A 223 2.88 -8.26 -6.53
C ASN A 223 2.22 -7.40 -7.61
N LEU A 224 3.00 -6.80 -8.50
CA LEU A 224 2.46 -6.07 -9.65
C LEU A 224 1.60 -7.01 -10.53
N LYS A 225 2.07 -8.23 -10.78
CA LYS A 225 1.32 -9.24 -11.53
C LYS A 225 -0.01 -9.58 -10.87
N LYS A 226 -0.04 -9.83 -9.56
CA LYS A 226 -1.29 -10.09 -8.80
C LYS A 226 -2.27 -8.92 -8.89
N ILE A 227 -1.79 -7.68 -8.76
CA ILE A 227 -2.62 -6.47 -8.89
C ILE A 227 -3.24 -6.43 -10.30
N ARG A 228 -2.42 -6.64 -11.32
CA ARG A 228 -2.87 -6.61 -12.72
C ARG A 228 -3.90 -7.69 -13.02
N GLU A 229 -3.67 -8.92 -12.57
CA GLU A 229 -4.61 -10.03 -12.75
C GLU A 229 -5.93 -9.78 -12.02
N ALA A 230 -5.88 -9.30 -10.77
CA ALA A 230 -7.06 -9.01 -9.98
C ALA A 230 -7.92 -7.87 -10.55
N ARG A 231 -7.29 -6.88 -11.21
CA ARG A 231 -7.96 -5.69 -11.75
C ARG A 231 -8.14 -5.70 -13.27
N GLY A 232 -7.69 -6.75 -13.95
CA GLY A 232 -7.80 -6.87 -15.41
C GLY A 232 -6.88 -5.92 -16.19
N TYR A 233 -5.76 -5.48 -15.63
CA TYR A 233 -4.80 -4.58 -16.28
C TYR A 233 -3.89 -5.32 -17.26
N SER A 234 -4.43 -5.57 -18.44
CA SER A 234 -3.81 -6.38 -19.48
C SER A 234 -2.90 -5.58 -20.41
N TYR A 235 -3.14 -4.28 -20.62
CA TYR A 235 -2.28 -3.43 -21.43
C TYR A 235 -1.30 -2.65 -20.55
N MET A 236 -0.07 -2.49 -21.03
CA MET A 236 0.97 -1.68 -20.38
C MET A 236 1.74 -0.87 -21.42
N ASP A 237 2.14 0.33 -21.04
CA ASP A 237 3.07 1.17 -21.81
C ASP A 237 3.97 1.99 -20.89
N ILE A 238 5.13 2.43 -21.36
CA ILE A 238 6.06 3.28 -20.60
C ILE A 238 5.99 4.69 -21.13
N CYS A 239 5.82 5.66 -20.22
CA CYS A 239 5.86 7.08 -20.54
C CYS A 239 7.00 7.77 -19.78
N ASP A 240 7.99 8.28 -20.50
CA ASP A 240 9.01 9.20 -19.99
C ASP A 240 8.54 10.65 -20.19
N VAL A 241 8.26 11.34 -19.10
CA VAL A 241 7.84 12.74 -19.11
C VAL A 241 9.02 13.60 -18.66
N CYS A 242 9.75 14.13 -19.64
CA CYS A 242 10.70 15.23 -19.47
C CYS A 242 10.82 16.04 -20.78
N PRO A 243 11.37 17.27 -20.73
CA PRO A 243 11.48 18.14 -21.90
C PRO A 243 12.15 17.49 -23.11
N GLU A 244 13.15 16.64 -22.88
CA GLU A 244 13.97 16.04 -23.94
C GLU A 244 13.36 14.77 -24.56
N LYS A 245 12.53 14.04 -23.79
CA LYS A 245 12.04 12.71 -24.18
C LYS A 245 10.59 12.70 -24.64
N LEU A 246 9.76 13.64 -24.18
CA LEU A 246 8.33 13.64 -24.48
C LEU A 246 8.02 14.47 -25.74
N PRO A 247 7.51 13.86 -26.84
CA PRO A 247 7.11 14.62 -28.02
C PRO A 247 5.97 15.58 -27.72
N ASN A 248 6.05 16.80 -28.24
CA ASN A 248 5.11 17.90 -27.95
C ASN A 248 4.98 18.20 -26.44
N TYR A 249 6.10 18.11 -25.71
CA TYR A 249 6.19 18.27 -24.26
C TYR A 249 5.33 19.43 -23.71
N GLU A 250 5.55 20.65 -24.21
CA GLU A 250 4.84 21.85 -23.71
C GLU A 250 3.32 21.75 -23.84
N THR A 251 2.83 21.21 -24.97
CA THR A 251 1.39 21.00 -25.17
C THR A 251 0.86 19.91 -24.25
N LYS A 252 1.60 18.81 -24.09
CA LYS A 252 1.19 17.69 -23.25
C LYS A 252 1.15 18.06 -21.76
N ILE A 253 2.19 18.70 -21.23
CA ILE A 253 2.23 19.15 -19.83
C ILE A 253 1.08 20.10 -19.54
N LYS A 254 0.78 21.03 -20.46
CA LYS A 254 -0.38 21.91 -20.31
C LYS A 254 -1.69 21.11 -20.24
N ASN A 255 -1.89 20.17 -21.16
CA ASN A 255 -3.10 19.34 -21.18
C ASN A 255 -3.23 18.45 -19.94
N PHE A 256 -2.12 17.92 -19.43
CA PHE A 256 -2.10 17.13 -18.21
C PHE A 256 -2.50 17.96 -16.99
N PHE A 257 -2.14 19.24 -16.95
CA PHE A 257 -2.43 20.12 -15.82
C PHE A 257 -3.81 20.80 -15.88
N GLU A 258 -4.44 20.87 -17.06
CA GLU A 258 -5.84 21.29 -17.15
C GLU A 258 -6.72 20.27 -16.43
N GLU A 259 -7.61 20.73 -15.53
CA GLU A 259 -8.52 19.84 -14.79
C GLU A 259 -9.41 19.04 -15.75
N HIS A 260 -9.39 17.71 -15.61
CA HIS A 260 -10.10 16.79 -16.47
C HIS A 260 -10.55 15.53 -15.72
N LEU A 261 -11.25 14.64 -16.41
CA LEU A 261 -11.63 13.32 -15.93
C LEU A 261 -11.56 12.30 -17.06
N HIS A 262 -11.57 11.03 -16.68
CA HIS A 262 -11.63 9.89 -17.58
C HIS A 262 -12.86 9.03 -17.29
N THR A 263 -13.37 8.33 -18.31
CA THR A 263 -14.45 7.34 -18.19
C THR A 263 -13.98 6.01 -17.61
N ASP A 264 -12.67 5.81 -17.60
CA ASP A 264 -11.97 4.64 -17.09
C ASP A 264 -11.01 5.07 -15.99
N GLU A 265 -10.43 4.09 -15.28
CA GLU A 265 -9.40 4.36 -14.28
C GLU A 265 -8.13 4.95 -14.91
N GLU A 266 -7.54 5.95 -14.24
CA GLU A 266 -6.21 6.43 -14.55
C GLU A 266 -5.19 5.72 -13.65
N ILE A 267 -4.43 4.79 -14.22
CA ILE A 267 -3.43 4.00 -13.50
C ILE A 267 -2.01 4.46 -13.87
N ARG A 268 -1.21 4.77 -12.85
CA ARG A 268 0.18 5.21 -13.00
C ARG A 268 1.07 4.53 -11.96
N TYR A 269 2.10 3.82 -12.42
CA TYR A 269 3.13 3.28 -11.55
C TYR A 269 4.48 3.96 -11.82
N CYS A 270 4.96 4.74 -10.84
CA CYS A 270 6.18 5.53 -10.96
C CYS A 270 7.44 4.65 -10.85
N LEU A 271 8.17 4.53 -11.95
CA LEU A 271 9.42 3.76 -12.05
C LEU A 271 10.65 4.61 -11.72
N GLU A 272 10.63 5.89 -12.09
CA GLU A 272 11.69 6.87 -11.80
C GLU A 272 11.11 8.28 -11.65
N GLY A 273 11.81 9.16 -10.92
CA GLY A 273 11.40 10.55 -10.73
C GLY A 273 10.15 10.70 -9.85
N SER A 274 9.41 11.78 -10.08
CA SER A 274 8.24 12.13 -9.27
C SER A 274 7.33 13.18 -9.92
N GLY A 275 6.11 13.29 -9.41
CA GLY A 275 5.13 14.29 -9.83
C GLY A 275 3.92 14.35 -8.91
N TYR A 276 3.02 15.29 -9.19
CA TYR A 276 1.81 15.53 -8.41
C TYR A 276 0.56 15.20 -9.22
N PHE A 277 -0.34 14.43 -8.60
CA PHE A 277 -1.71 14.23 -9.04
C PHE A 277 -2.60 15.02 -8.11
N ASP A 278 -3.18 16.12 -8.61
CA ASP A 278 -4.13 16.90 -7.84
C ASP A 278 -5.54 16.33 -8.09
N VAL A 279 -6.30 16.13 -7.03
CA VAL A 279 -7.65 15.54 -7.04
C VAL A 279 -8.62 16.39 -6.20
N ARG A 280 -9.92 16.30 -6.48
CA ARG A 280 -10.95 16.95 -5.67
C ARG A 280 -11.45 16.03 -4.56
N ASP A 281 -11.66 16.61 -3.37
CA ASP A 281 -12.45 15.96 -2.32
C ASP A 281 -13.96 16.26 -2.46
N GLU A 282 -14.77 15.73 -1.54
CA GLU A 282 -16.22 15.90 -1.53
C GLU A 282 -16.68 17.37 -1.38
N ASN A 283 -15.80 18.25 -0.89
CA ASN A 283 -16.06 19.68 -0.70
C ASN A 283 -15.47 20.54 -1.83
N ASP A 284 -15.08 19.92 -2.94
CA ASP A 284 -14.44 20.57 -4.08
C ASP A 284 -13.10 21.24 -3.71
N GLN A 285 -12.40 20.75 -2.69
CA GLN A 285 -11.06 21.22 -2.32
C GLN A 285 -9.98 20.41 -3.03
N TRP A 286 -8.90 21.08 -3.43
CA TRP A 286 -7.74 20.43 -4.03
C TRP A 286 -6.91 19.68 -2.98
N ILE A 287 -6.70 18.39 -3.24
CA ILE A 287 -5.73 17.54 -2.58
C ILE A 287 -4.60 17.29 -3.58
N ARG A 288 -3.37 17.58 -3.18
CA ARG A 288 -2.17 17.21 -3.93
C ARG A 288 -1.67 15.86 -3.48
N VAL A 289 -1.53 14.91 -4.41
CA VAL A 289 -0.95 13.59 -4.17
C VAL A 289 0.41 13.50 -4.85
N ALA A 290 1.48 13.54 -4.06
CA ALA A 290 2.84 13.39 -4.53
C ALA A 290 3.18 11.93 -4.75
N VAL A 291 3.52 11.54 -5.98
CA VAL A 291 3.88 10.17 -6.34
C VAL A 291 5.34 10.15 -6.77
N LYS A 292 6.15 9.35 -6.06
CA LYS A 292 7.59 9.18 -6.29
C LYS A 292 7.90 7.76 -6.74
N LYS A 293 9.14 7.52 -7.17
CA LYS A 293 9.65 6.19 -7.55
C LYS A 293 9.22 5.09 -6.57
N GLY A 294 8.53 4.08 -7.08
CA GLY A 294 7.96 2.96 -6.32
C GLY A 294 6.47 3.13 -5.94
N GLY A 295 5.90 4.32 -6.13
CA GLY A 295 4.49 4.60 -5.88
C GLY A 295 3.64 4.25 -7.10
N MET A 296 2.61 3.43 -6.89
CA MET A 296 1.54 3.17 -7.85
C MET A 296 0.25 3.82 -7.36
N ILE A 297 -0.41 4.60 -8.21
CA ILE A 297 -1.69 5.24 -7.94
C ILE A 297 -2.72 4.83 -9.00
N VAL A 298 -3.96 4.66 -8.55
CA VAL A 298 -5.15 4.43 -9.38
C VAL A 298 -6.18 5.49 -9.00
N LEU A 299 -6.50 6.36 -9.95
CA LEU A 299 -7.59 7.31 -9.82
C LEU A 299 -8.86 6.67 -10.40
N PRO A 300 -9.99 6.67 -9.68
CA PRO A 300 -11.22 6.05 -10.15
C PRO A 300 -11.85 6.84 -11.30
N ALA A 301 -12.60 6.12 -12.15
CA ALA A 301 -13.36 6.73 -13.24
C ALA A 301 -14.29 7.85 -12.74
N GLY A 302 -14.34 8.96 -13.49
CA GLY A 302 -15.17 10.13 -13.18
C GLY A 302 -14.57 11.10 -12.16
N MET A 303 -13.43 10.80 -11.55
CA MET A 303 -12.74 11.74 -10.65
C MET A 303 -12.15 12.91 -11.43
N TYR A 304 -12.45 14.13 -11.00
CA TYR A 304 -11.74 15.32 -11.47
C TYR A 304 -10.32 15.34 -10.92
N HIS A 305 -9.36 15.44 -11.83
CA HIS A 305 -7.95 15.44 -11.50
C HIS A 305 -7.13 16.22 -12.52
N ARG A 306 -5.87 16.45 -12.19
CA ARG A 306 -4.83 16.97 -13.07
C ARG A 306 -3.46 16.46 -12.64
N PHE A 307 -2.50 16.51 -13.53
CA PHE A 307 -1.13 16.11 -13.27
C PHE A 307 -0.15 17.25 -13.58
N THR A 308 0.86 17.39 -12.72
CA THR A 308 2.05 18.20 -13.01
C THR A 308 3.31 17.48 -12.54
N LEU A 309 4.43 17.72 -13.22
CA LEU A 309 5.73 17.42 -12.65
C LEU A 309 5.94 18.26 -11.37
N ASP A 310 6.85 17.81 -10.52
CA ASP A 310 7.42 18.67 -9.48
C ASP A 310 8.63 19.46 -10.03
N THR A 311 9.39 20.08 -9.15
CA THR A 311 10.55 20.90 -9.52
C THR A 311 11.71 20.11 -10.14
N ASP A 312 11.73 18.78 -10.03
CA ASP A 312 12.77 17.93 -10.62
C ASP A 312 12.50 17.67 -12.12
N ASN A 313 11.31 18.02 -12.62
CA ASN A 313 10.93 18.00 -14.04
C ASN A 313 11.12 16.64 -14.74
N TYR A 314 11.02 15.55 -13.99
CA TYR A 314 11.17 14.21 -14.53
C TYR A 314 10.28 13.21 -13.80
N ILE A 315 9.49 12.46 -14.59
CA ILE A 315 8.89 11.21 -14.13
C ILE A 315 8.94 10.18 -15.26
N LYS A 316 9.17 8.92 -14.91
CA LYS A 316 8.96 7.77 -15.77
C LYS A 316 7.90 6.88 -15.15
N VAL A 317 6.81 6.64 -15.87
CA VAL A 317 5.67 5.88 -15.37
C VAL A 317 5.34 4.70 -16.29
N LEU A 318 4.97 3.59 -15.67
CA LEU A 318 4.24 2.51 -16.33
C LEU A 318 2.75 2.86 -16.31
N LEU A 319 2.18 3.00 -17.51
CA LEU A 319 0.76 3.17 -17.76
C LEU A 319 0.11 1.78 -17.82
N MET A 320 -1.09 1.62 -17.27
CA MET A 320 -1.83 0.36 -17.31
C MET A 320 -3.29 0.62 -17.64
N THR A 321 -3.93 -0.25 -18.44
CA THR A 321 -5.38 -0.20 -18.72
C THR A 321 -5.99 -1.60 -18.92
N PRO A 322 -7.32 -1.75 -18.73
CA PRO A 322 -8.06 -2.91 -19.22
C PRO A 322 -8.05 -3.00 -20.77
N ALA A 323 -7.93 -4.19 -21.36
CA ALA A 323 -7.70 -4.43 -22.81
C ALA A 323 -8.85 -4.05 -23.76
N LEU A 324 -9.92 -3.40 -23.31
CA LEU A 324 -10.91 -2.88 -24.24
C LEU A 324 -10.38 -1.54 -24.78
N LEU A 325 -9.80 -1.58 -25.99
CA LEU A 325 -9.34 -0.46 -26.84
C LEU A 325 -8.96 0.82 -26.06
N PRO A 326 -7.70 1.25 -26.00
CA PRO A 326 -7.31 2.42 -25.22
C PRO A 326 -8.13 3.64 -25.64
N CYS A 327 -9.17 3.96 -24.86
CA CYS A 327 -9.87 5.22 -24.97
C CYS A 327 -8.91 6.21 -24.34
N PHE A 328 -8.02 6.80 -25.13
CA PHE A 328 -7.37 8.07 -24.79
C PHE A 328 -8.41 9.21 -24.86
N CYS A 329 -9.55 8.97 -24.23
CA CYS A 329 -10.72 9.82 -24.17
C CYS A 329 -10.56 10.68 -22.93
N SER A 330 -9.63 11.65 -23.00
CA SER A 330 -9.80 12.86 -22.22
C SER A 330 -11.00 13.59 -22.81
N LEU A 331 -11.95 13.97 -21.95
CA LEU A 331 -13.01 14.91 -22.31
C LEU A 331 -12.47 16.34 -22.60
N ASN A 332 -11.15 16.53 -22.62
CA ASN A 332 -10.41 17.63 -23.24
C ASN A 332 -9.28 17.06 -24.13
N SER A 333 -9.59 16.94 -25.42
CA SER A 333 -8.87 16.33 -26.54
C SER A 333 -7.33 16.46 -26.59
N LEU A 334 -6.61 15.36 -26.90
CA LEU A 334 -5.79 15.23 -28.12
C LEU A 334 -5.08 13.86 -28.24
N ILE A 335 -5.83 12.86 -28.72
CA ILE A 335 -5.42 12.18 -29.95
C ILE A 335 -6.46 12.62 -31.00
N MET A 336 -6.00 13.42 -31.98
CA MET A 336 -6.75 13.99 -33.10
C MET A 336 -7.81 15.06 -32.77
N GLY A 337 -7.63 16.24 -33.37
CA GLY A 337 -8.44 17.42 -33.07
C GLY A 337 -9.82 17.42 -33.70
N TYR A 338 -10.80 17.92 -32.94
CA TYR A 338 -11.92 18.79 -33.34
C TYR A 338 -12.52 19.37 -32.03
N THR A 339 -12.99 20.62 -32.07
CA THR A 339 -13.47 21.42 -30.93
C THR A 339 -14.90 21.08 -30.52
N TYR A 340 -15.19 21.00 -29.21
CA TYR A 340 -16.51 21.30 -28.64
C TYR A 340 -16.37 21.95 -27.25
N VAL A 341 -17.05 23.08 -27.04
CA VAL A 341 -17.08 23.86 -25.79
C VAL A 341 -18.38 23.53 -25.06
N GLY A 342 -18.28 22.91 -23.89
CA GLY A 342 -19.41 22.68 -22.98
C GLY A 342 -19.54 23.81 -21.96
N ILE A 343 -20.45 24.74 -22.19
CA ILE A 343 -20.81 25.82 -21.26
C ILE A 343 -21.57 25.23 -20.07
N ARG A 344 -21.18 25.57 -18.84
CA ARG A 344 -21.96 25.33 -17.60
C ARG A 344 -23.38 25.91 -17.79
N GLN A 345 -24.39 25.05 -17.85
CA GLN A 345 -25.77 25.49 -17.62
C GLN A 345 -26.23 25.04 -16.25
N HIS A 346 -26.60 26.03 -15.44
CA HIS A 346 -27.34 25.87 -14.20
C HIS A 346 -28.60 25.02 -14.43
N VAL A 347 -28.69 23.91 -13.69
CA VAL A 347 -29.93 23.14 -13.58
C VAL A 347 -30.87 23.89 -12.63
N GLN A 348 -31.98 24.40 -13.14
CA GLN A 348 -33.16 24.72 -12.33
C GLN A 348 -34.09 23.49 -12.28
N PRO A 349 -34.80 23.27 -11.16
CA PRO A 349 -35.62 22.08 -10.99
C PRO A 349 -36.92 22.18 -11.80
N ALA A 350 -37.28 21.07 -12.45
CA ALA A 350 -38.45 20.94 -13.30
C ALA A 350 -39.76 21.05 -12.50
N SER A 351 -40.64 21.97 -12.92
CA SER A 351 -42.04 21.99 -12.56
C SER A 351 -42.88 21.22 -13.58
N SER A 352 -43.84 20.48 -13.05
CA SER A 352 -44.79 19.58 -13.71
C SER A 352 -45.75 20.29 -14.67
N ILE A 353 -45.79 19.91 -15.95
CA ILE A 353 -46.96 20.07 -16.83
C ILE A 353 -47.02 18.90 -17.82
N PHE A 354 -47.96 17.97 -17.63
CA PHE A 354 -48.44 17.08 -18.70
C PHE A 354 -49.76 17.63 -19.24
N ALA A 355 -49.77 17.98 -20.52
CA ALA A 355 -50.92 18.41 -21.28
C ALA A 355 -51.83 17.21 -21.64
N LYS A 356 -53.14 17.38 -21.45
CA LYS A 356 -54.17 16.65 -22.18
C LYS A 356 -54.67 17.53 -23.32
N GLU A 357 -54.85 16.91 -24.49
CA GLU A 357 -55.95 17.08 -25.46
C GLU A 357 -55.45 16.96 -26.91
N ASN A 358 -55.71 15.81 -27.52
CA ASN A 358 -55.78 15.66 -28.97
C ASN A 358 -57.27 15.59 -29.35
N GLY A 359 -57.78 16.65 -29.98
CA GLY A 359 -59.06 16.67 -30.67
C GLY A 359 -58.88 16.19 -32.11
N GLY A 360 -59.60 15.14 -32.49
CA GLY A 360 -59.86 14.77 -33.87
C GLY A 360 -61.37 14.81 -34.11
N PHE A 361 -61.81 15.62 -35.06
CA PHE A 361 -63.17 15.55 -35.61
C PHE A 361 -63.08 15.17 -37.09
N GLY A 362 -63.81 14.13 -37.44
CA GLY A 362 -64.24 13.83 -38.80
C GLY A 362 -65.73 14.15 -38.95
N PHE A 363 -66.05 14.60 -40.17
CA PHE A 363 -67.33 15.01 -40.76
C PHE A 363 -67.84 16.41 -40.45
#